data_AF-F8F4P0-F1
#
_entry.id   AF-F8F4P0-F1
#
_cell.length_a   1.000
_cell.length_b   1.000
_cell.length_c   1.000
_cell.angle_alpha   90.00
_cell.angle_beta   90.00
_cell.angle_gamma   90.00
#
_symmetry.space_group_name_H-M   'P 1'
#
loop_
_entity.id
_entity.type
_entity.pdbx_description
1 polymer ?
#
loop_
_entity_poly.entity_id
_entity_poly.type
_entity_poly.pdbx_seq_one_letter_code
_entity_poly.pdbx_strand_id
1 'polypeptide(L)'
;MTNKNELMTIVGQMADTLAQATERLSSVAQDSDSLARISQQLLAQSQTSNEDAKKTDEVLAFIRHVAGQTNLLGLNASIESARAGEMGRGFAVVASEIRKLSLDTISSAEKIQDILSNIRQTTDSISSTVREIHTIGQRQVTSAAGIEASMREIEAMSRQLSTFVSRL
;
A
#
# COMPACT_ATOMS: atom_id res chain seq x y z
N MET A 1 -47.58 -40.57 4.55
CA MET A 1 -46.57 -40.91 3.52
C MET A 1 -46.06 -39.65 2.81
N THR A 2 -46.93 -38.82 2.21
CA THR A 2 -46.52 -37.61 1.46
C THR A 2 -45.72 -36.60 2.29
N ASN A 3 -46.23 -36.18 3.45
CA ASN A 3 -45.53 -35.21 4.32
C ASN A 3 -44.18 -35.72 4.87
N LYS A 4 -44.05 -37.05 5.08
CA LYS A 4 -42.79 -37.67 5.51
C LYS A 4 -41.73 -37.57 4.42
N ASN A 5 -42.11 -37.88 3.18
CA ASN A 5 -41.20 -37.79 2.03
C ASN A 5 -40.78 -36.33 1.76
N GLU A 6 -41.71 -35.38 1.85
CA GLU A 6 -41.39 -33.94 1.75
C GLU A 6 -40.41 -33.48 2.83
N LEU A 7 -40.62 -33.89 4.10
CA LEU A 7 -39.70 -33.56 5.19
C LEU A 7 -38.30 -34.16 4.97
N MET A 8 -38.21 -35.41 4.48
CA MET A 8 -36.93 -36.03 4.15
C MET A 8 -36.21 -35.30 3.00
N THR A 9 -36.96 -34.81 2.00
CA THR A 9 -36.38 -33.99 0.92
C THR A 9 -35.84 -32.66 1.47
N ILE A 10 -36.58 -31.97 2.33
CA ILE A 10 -36.14 -30.70 2.94
C ILE A 10 -34.88 -30.91 3.79
N VAL A 11 -34.85 -31.97 4.60
CA VAL A 11 -33.69 -32.34 5.43
C VAL A 11 -32.46 -32.64 4.56
N GLY A 12 -32.64 -33.34 3.43
CA GLY A 12 -31.57 -33.58 2.46
C GLY A 12 -31.04 -32.29 1.84
N GLN A 13 -31.92 -31.41 1.36
CA GLN A 13 -31.55 -30.10 0.82
C GLN A 13 -30.83 -29.21 1.85
N MET A 14 -31.25 -29.30 3.12
CA MET A 14 -30.61 -28.61 4.23
C MET A 14 -29.19 -29.12 4.49
N ALA A 15 -28.98 -30.44 4.46
CA ALA A 15 -27.65 -31.04 4.57
C ALA A 15 -26.73 -30.62 3.42
N ASP A 16 -27.22 -30.63 2.18
CA ASP A 16 -26.45 -30.19 1.01
C ASP A 16 -26.07 -28.70 1.10
N THR A 17 -27.00 -27.86 1.57
CA THR A 17 -26.76 -26.42 1.77
C THR A 17 -25.72 -26.16 2.86
N LEU A 18 -25.75 -26.94 3.95
CA LEU A 18 -24.76 -26.86 5.04
C LEU A 18 -23.36 -27.26 4.57
N ALA A 19 -23.26 -28.32 3.77
CA ALA A 19 -21.98 -28.76 3.21
C ALA A 19 -21.38 -27.65 2.31
N GLN A 20 -22.18 -27.07 1.42
CA GLN A 20 -21.76 -25.96 0.57
C GLN A 20 -21.37 -24.71 1.38
N ALA A 21 -22.11 -24.39 2.44
CA ALA A 21 -21.79 -23.26 3.31
C ALA A 21 -20.45 -23.47 4.03
N THR A 22 -20.17 -24.68 4.49
CA THR A 22 -18.91 -25.04 5.16
C THR A 22 -17.72 -24.92 4.20
N GLU A 23 -17.86 -25.40 2.97
CA GLU A 23 -16.84 -25.25 1.92
C GLU A 23 -16.54 -23.76 1.63
N ARG A 24 -17.59 -22.94 1.48
CA ARG A 24 -17.45 -21.49 1.27
C ARG A 24 -16.77 -20.79 2.44
N LEU A 25 -17.06 -21.20 3.69
CA LEU A 25 -16.40 -20.65 4.88
C LEU A 25 -14.92 -20.99 4.93
N SER A 26 -14.56 -22.22 4.54
CA SER A 26 -13.16 -22.62 4.39
C SER A 26 -12.43 -21.74 3.38
N SER A 27 -13.06 -21.43 2.24
CA SER A 27 -12.51 -20.49 1.25
C SER A 27 -12.31 -19.10 1.84
N VAL A 28 -13.29 -18.56 2.57
CA VAL A 28 -13.19 -17.24 3.21
C VAL A 28 -12.04 -17.19 4.23
N ALA A 29 -11.83 -18.26 4.99
CA ALA A 29 -10.71 -18.34 5.93
C ALA A 29 -9.34 -18.33 5.22
N GLN A 30 -9.21 -19.07 4.11
CA GLN A 30 -8.00 -19.09 3.27
C GLN A 30 -7.72 -17.73 2.60
N ASP A 31 -8.76 -17.08 2.09
CA ASP A 31 -8.67 -15.74 1.49
C ASP A 31 -8.25 -14.70 2.54
N SER A 32 -8.77 -14.82 3.77
CA SER A 32 -8.40 -13.94 4.89
C SER A 32 -6.94 -14.09 5.31
N ASP A 33 -6.40 -15.32 5.33
CA ASP A 33 -4.97 -15.57 5.58
C ASP A 33 -4.10 -14.98 4.46
N SER A 34 -4.51 -15.17 3.20
CA SER A 34 -3.84 -14.59 2.04
C SER A 34 -3.85 -13.05 2.11
N LEU A 35 -4.97 -12.46 2.50
CA LEU A 35 -5.11 -11.02 2.69
C LEU A 35 -4.17 -10.51 3.79
N ALA A 36 -4.03 -11.24 4.89
CA ALA A 36 -3.11 -10.88 5.97
C ALA A 36 -1.65 -10.87 5.49
N ARG A 37 -1.22 -11.89 4.74
CA ARG A 37 0.12 -11.96 4.14
C ARG A 37 0.37 -10.82 3.15
N ILE A 38 -0.57 -10.56 2.24
CA ILE A 38 -0.46 -9.47 1.26
C ILE A 38 -0.37 -8.12 1.98
N SER A 39 -1.16 -7.92 3.03
CA SER A 39 -1.13 -6.70 3.83
C SER A 39 0.24 -6.49 4.49
N GLN A 40 0.83 -7.53 5.05
CA GLN A 40 2.19 -7.45 5.63
C GLN A 40 3.24 -7.10 4.56
N GLN A 41 3.16 -7.72 3.39
CA GLN A 41 4.07 -7.42 2.28
C GLN A 41 3.93 -5.96 1.79
N LEU A 42 2.70 -5.45 1.69
CA LEU A 42 2.47 -4.04 1.30
C LEU A 42 2.99 -3.05 2.34
N LEU A 43 2.88 -3.36 3.63
CA LEU A 43 3.44 -2.53 4.70
C LEU A 43 4.97 -2.47 4.61
N ALA A 44 5.62 -3.62 4.39
CA ALA A 44 7.07 -3.68 4.20
C ALA A 44 7.50 -2.87 2.96
N GLN A 45 6.80 -3.02 1.84
CA GLN A 45 7.09 -2.26 0.63
C GLN A 45 6.91 -0.75 0.82
N SER A 46 5.85 -0.35 1.54
CA SER A 46 5.59 1.05 1.86
C SER A 46 6.70 1.64 2.75
N GLN A 47 7.20 0.85 3.71
CA GLN A 47 8.34 1.26 4.54
C GLN A 47 9.60 1.46 3.67
N THR A 48 9.93 0.51 2.80
CA THR A 48 11.07 0.63 1.88
C THR A 48 10.96 1.87 0.99
N SER A 49 9.79 2.15 0.42
CA SER A 49 9.56 3.35 -0.39
C SER A 49 9.76 4.64 0.40
N ASN A 50 9.40 4.68 1.68
CA ASN A 50 9.63 5.83 2.55
C ASN A 50 11.13 6.00 2.88
N GLU A 51 11.85 4.89 3.10
CA GLU A 51 13.30 4.91 3.29
C GLU A 51 14.05 5.39 2.04
N ASP A 52 13.64 4.95 0.85
CA ASP A 52 14.25 5.38 -0.41
C ASP A 52 13.94 6.85 -0.72
N ALA A 53 12.75 7.35 -0.37
CA ALA A 53 12.45 8.77 -0.44
C ALA A 53 13.40 9.59 0.45
N LYS A 54 13.68 9.14 1.69
CA LYS A 54 14.64 9.80 2.58
C LYS A 54 16.07 9.79 2.04
N LYS A 55 16.53 8.67 1.47
CA LYS A 55 17.85 8.63 0.81
C LYS A 55 17.92 9.61 -0.35
N THR A 56 16.81 9.79 -1.07
CA THR A 56 16.75 10.77 -2.17
C THR A 56 16.82 12.20 -1.64
N ASP A 57 16.25 12.51 -0.47
CA ASP A 57 16.42 13.82 0.18
C ASP A 57 17.91 14.13 0.45
N GLU A 58 18.70 13.15 0.87
CA GLU A 58 20.16 13.31 1.07
C GLU A 58 20.89 13.63 -0.24
N VAL A 59 20.54 12.94 -1.32
CA VAL A 59 21.08 13.21 -2.66
C VAL A 59 20.71 14.62 -3.14
N LEU A 60 19.46 15.05 -2.95
CA LEU A 60 19.03 16.39 -3.31
C LEU A 60 19.75 17.47 -2.48
N ALA A 61 19.98 17.23 -1.19
CA ALA A 61 20.75 18.13 -0.35
C ALA A 61 22.19 18.29 -0.88
N PHE A 62 22.83 17.19 -1.28
CA PHE A 62 24.14 17.23 -1.92
C PHE A 62 24.12 18.00 -3.25
N ILE A 63 23.12 17.76 -4.12
CA ILE A 63 22.97 18.48 -5.39
C ILE A 63 22.81 19.99 -5.14
N ARG A 64 21.98 20.40 -4.17
CA ARG A 64 21.80 21.82 -3.81
C ARG A 64 23.11 22.42 -3.28
N HIS A 65 23.88 21.67 -2.49
CA HIS A 65 25.18 22.10 -2.01
C HIS A 65 26.15 22.37 -3.18
N VAL A 66 26.29 21.42 -4.10
CA VAL A 66 27.17 21.54 -5.28
C VAL A 66 26.72 22.69 -6.18
N ALA A 67 25.41 22.83 -6.43
CA ALA A 67 24.87 23.93 -7.21
C ALA A 67 25.12 25.30 -6.52
N GLY A 68 24.99 25.37 -5.19
CA GLY A 68 25.33 26.57 -4.42
C GLY A 68 26.81 26.96 -4.53
N GLN A 69 27.71 25.98 -4.44
CA GLN A 69 29.15 26.21 -4.66
C GLN A 69 29.46 26.65 -6.09
N THR A 70 28.79 26.04 -7.08
CA THR A 70 28.96 26.38 -8.50
C THR A 70 28.46 27.79 -8.79
N ASN A 71 27.36 28.22 -8.16
CA ASN A 71 26.86 29.59 -8.24
C ASN A 71 27.86 30.60 -7.65
N LEU A 72 28.50 30.27 -6.52
CA LEU A 72 29.55 31.09 -5.91
C LEU A 72 30.81 31.17 -6.79
N LEU A 73 31.22 30.06 -7.41
CA LEU A 73 32.31 30.06 -8.40
C LEU A 73 31.99 30.94 -9.60
N GLY A 74 30.76 30.83 -10.13
CA GLY A 74 30.27 31.69 -11.20
C GLY A 74 30.23 33.17 -10.80
N LEU A 75 29.84 33.49 -9.56
CA LEU A 75 29.92 34.86 -9.02
C LEU A 75 31.35 35.40 -9.05
N ASN A 76 32.30 34.64 -8.51
CA ASN A 76 33.70 35.05 -8.46
C ASN A 76 34.28 35.25 -9.87
N ALA A 77 33.94 34.36 -10.81
CA ALA A 77 34.32 34.49 -12.21
C ALA A 77 33.71 35.73 -12.87
N SER A 78 32.44 36.07 -12.60
CA SER A 78 31.82 37.30 -13.09
C SER A 78 32.52 38.56 -12.55
N ILE A 79 32.89 38.57 -11.26
CA ILE A 79 33.61 39.68 -10.63
C ILE A 79 34.99 39.87 -11.27
N GLU A 80 35.75 38.79 -11.43
CA GLU A 80 37.10 38.87 -12.02
C GLU A 80 37.04 39.23 -13.51
N SER A 81 36.02 38.77 -14.23
CA SER A 81 35.76 39.17 -15.62
C SER A 81 35.48 40.67 -15.73
N ALA A 82 34.69 41.23 -14.81
CA ALA A 82 34.44 42.68 -14.77
C ALA A 82 35.73 43.46 -14.46
N ARG A 83 36.58 42.91 -13.59
CA ARG A 83 37.88 43.50 -13.22
C ARG A 83 38.87 43.53 -14.38
N ALA A 84 38.85 42.52 -15.24
CA ALA A 84 39.67 42.45 -16.47
C ALA A 84 39.18 43.38 -17.60
N GLY A 85 38.03 44.05 -17.43
CA GLY A 85 37.49 45.01 -18.39
C GLY A 85 37.18 44.38 -19.75
N GLU A 86 37.67 45.00 -20.82
CA GLU A 86 37.47 44.54 -22.21
C GLU A 86 37.91 43.09 -22.44
N MET A 87 39.02 42.68 -21.83
CA MET A 87 39.59 41.33 -21.99
C MET A 87 38.73 40.25 -21.32
N GLY A 88 37.88 40.62 -20.36
CA GLY A 88 37.04 39.71 -19.59
C GLY A 88 35.63 39.50 -20.17
N ARG A 89 35.22 40.22 -21.22
CA ARG A 89 33.83 40.19 -21.72
C ARG A 89 33.35 38.78 -22.10
N GLY A 90 34.19 37.97 -22.75
CA GLY A 90 33.86 36.59 -23.11
C GLY A 90 33.66 35.68 -21.89
N PHE A 91 34.52 35.82 -20.89
CA PHE A 91 34.40 35.09 -19.62
C PHE A 91 33.18 35.52 -18.80
N ALA A 92 32.77 36.81 -18.88
CA ALA A 92 31.59 37.31 -18.21
C ALA A 92 30.31 36.60 -18.68
N VAL A 93 30.19 36.32 -19.99
CA VAL A 93 29.04 35.58 -20.55
C VAL A 93 29.00 34.15 -20.02
N VAL A 94 30.15 33.45 -20.03
CA VAL A 94 30.24 32.08 -19.51
C VAL A 94 29.91 32.03 -18.02
N ALA A 95 30.42 32.98 -17.23
CA ALA A 95 30.15 33.06 -15.80
C ALA A 95 28.65 33.31 -15.51
N SER A 96 27.98 34.15 -16.32
CA SER A 96 26.53 34.35 -16.22
C SER A 96 25.74 33.06 -16.51
N GLU A 97 26.14 32.30 -17.53
CA GLU A 97 25.45 31.04 -17.87
C GLU A 97 25.66 29.98 -16.79
N ILE A 98 26.87 29.88 -16.22
CA ILE A 98 27.16 28.99 -15.07
C ILE A 98 26.26 29.32 -13.87
N ARG A 99 26.10 30.61 -13.54
CA ARG A 99 25.21 31.03 -12.46
C ARG A 99 23.76 30.64 -12.73
N LYS A 100 23.28 30.91 -13.95
CA LYS A 100 21.91 30.57 -14.36
C LYS A 100 21.66 29.06 -14.23
N LEU A 101 22.54 28.22 -14.78
CA LEU A 101 22.44 26.76 -14.67
C LEU A 101 22.46 26.28 -13.21
N SER A 102 23.26 26.91 -12.36
CA SER A 102 23.32 26.59 -10.93
C SER A 102 22.01 26.91 -10.21
N LEU A 103 21.40 28.06 -10.51
CA LEU A 103 20.10 28.45 -9.95
C LEU A 103 18.96 27.55 -10.47
N ASP A 104 18.97 27.21 -11.76
CA ASP A 104 18.00 26.29 -12.35
C ASP A 104 18.12 24.88 -11.73
N THR A 105 19.34 24.44 -11.41
CA THR A 105 19.59 23.18 -10.70
C THR A 105 19.01 23.21 -9.29
N ILE A 106 19.19 24.30 -8.53
CA ILE A 106 18.61 24.45 -7.18
C ILE A 106 17.09 24.41 -7.26
N SER A 107 16.47 25.17 -8.17
CA SER A 107 15.02 25.18 -8.34
C SER A 107 14.48 23.81 -8.75
N SER A 108 15.20 23.07 -9.59
CA SER A 108 14.81 21.72 -9.99
C SER A 108 14.88 20.74 -8.81
N ALA A 109 15.92 20.83 -7.98
CA ALA A 109 16.05 20.01 -6.79
C ALA A 109 14.92 20.28 -5.78
N GLU A 110 14.49 21.54 -5.61
CA GLU A 110 13.34 21.90 -4.77
C GLU A 110 12.04 21.28 -5.28
N LYS A 111 11.78 21.33 -6.58
CA LYS A 111 10.59 20.68 -7.18
C LYS A 111 10.58 19.16 -6.98
N ILE A 112 11.75 18.52 -7.07
CA ILE A 112 11.84 17.06 -6.81
C ILE A 112 11.56 16.78 -5.33
N GLN A 113 12.03 17.63 -4.42
CA GLN A 113 11.76 17.50 -2.99
C GLN A 113 10.26 17.59 -2.68
N ASP A 114 9.52 18.49 -3.35
CA ASP A 114 8.06 18.57 -3.23
C ASP A 114 7.36 17.29 -3.71
N ILE A 115 7.81 16.72 -4.84
CA ILE A 115 7.29 15.45 -5.36
C ILE A 115 7.55 14.30 -4.36
N LEU A 116 8.74 14.23 -3.77
CA LEU A 116 9.07 13.22 -2.75
C LEU A 116 8.21 13.36 -1.49
N SER A 117 7.91 14.59 -1.08
CA SER A 117 6.99 14.84 0.04
C SER A 117 5.60 14.27 -0.25
N ASN A 118 5.08 14.48 -1.46
CA ASN A 118 3.79 13.92 -1.88
C ASN A 118 3.81 12.38 -1.95
N ILE A 119 4.92 11.79 -2.42
CA ILE A 119 5.11 10.33 -2.45
C ILE A 119 5.08 9.78 -1.02
N ARG A 120 5.77 10.40 -0.07
CA ARG A 120 5.76 9.98 1.34
C ARG A 120 4.36 10.04 1.93
N GLN A 121 3.64 11.15 1.74
CA GLN A 121 2.27 11.29 2.22
C GLN A 121 1.34 10.21 1.65
N THR A 122 1.47 9.93 0.35
CA THR A 122 0.70 8.86 -0.31
C THR A 122 1.05 7.49 0.27
N THR A 123 2.34 7.23 0.51
CA THR A 123 2.83 5.99 1.11
C THR A 123 2.35 5.78 2.54
N ASP A 124 2.30 6.85 3.34
CA ASP A 124 1.76 6.83 4.69
C ASP A 124 0.24 6.54 4.69
N SER A 125 -0.49 7.12 3.73
CA SER A 125 -1.91 6.84 3.52
C SER A 125 -2.15 5.37 3.13
N ILE A 126 -1.37 4.83 2.19
CA ILE A 126 -1.41 3.40 1.82
C ILE A 126 -1.16 2.53 3.06
N SER A 127 -0.15 2.86 3.86
CA SER A 127 0.15 2.12 5.09
C SER A 127 -1.02 2.11 6.07
N SER A 128 -1.75 3.24 6.20
CA SER A 128 -2.96 3.32 7.02
C SER A 128 -4.07 2.40 6.50
N THR A 129 -4.39 2.50 5.22
CA THR A 129 -5.42 1.67 4.57
C THR A 129 -5.10 0.18 4.69
N VAL A 130 -3.83 -0.21 4.56
CA VAL A 130 -3.42 -1.61 4.69
C VAL A 130 -3.59 -2.14 6.12
N ARG A 131 -3.37 -1.30 7.16
CA ARG A 131 -3.68 -1.69 8.55
C ARG A 131 -5.18 -1.90 8.77
N GLU A 132 -6.01 -1.09 8.12
CA GLU A 132 -7.47 -1.27 8.16
C GLU A 132 -7.88 -2.57 7.48
N ILE A 133 -7.33 -2.87 6.30
CA ILE A 133 -7.54 -4.14 5.58
C ILE A 133 -7.14 -5.33 6.45
N HIS A 134 -5.98 -5.26 7.12
CA HIS A 134 -5.55 -6.32 8.03
C HIS A 134 -6.55 -6.55 9.17
N THR A 135 -7.07 -5.47 9.76
CA THR A 135 -8.09 -5.53 10.83
C THR A 135 -9.41 -6.11 10.32
N ILE A 136 -9.81 -5.78 9.08
CA ILE A 136 -11.00 -6.37 8.43
C ILE A 136 -10.79 -7.88 8.20
N GLY A 137 -9.63 -8.30 7.70
CA GLY A 137 -9.30 -9.71 7.48
C GLY A 137 -9.35 -10.53 8.78
N GLN A 138 -8.82 -10.00 9.89
CA GLN A 138 -8.92 -10.67 11.20
C GLN A 138 -10.37 -10.83 11.68
N ARG A 139 -11.21 -9.82 11.43
CA ARG A 139 -12.65 -9.92 11.74
C ARG A 139 -13.34 -10.95 10.85
N GLN A 140 -12.96 -11.08 9.58
CA GLN A 140 -13.51 -12.12 8.70
C GLN A 140 -13.18 -13.53 9.20
N VAL A 141 -11.95 -13.79 9.65
CA VAL A 141 -11.58 -15.08 10.27
C VAL A 141 -12.45 -15.39 11.49
N THR A 142 -12.62 -14.42 12.38
CA THR A 142 -13.43 -14.58 13.60
C THR A 142 -14.90 -14.85 13.27
N SER A 143 -15.46 -14.08 12.32
CA SER A 143 -16.84 -14.28 11.86
C SER A 143 -17.03 -15.62 11.17
N ALA A 144 -16.08 -16.05 10.33
CA ALA A 144 -16.15 -17.34 9.65
C ALA A 144 -16.16 -18.51 10.66
N ALA A 145 -15.32 -18.44 11.69
CA ALA A 145 -15.31 -19.44 12.78
C ALA A 145 -16.64 -19.47 13.56
N GLY A 146 -17.26 -18.30 13.79
CA GLY A 146 -18.58 -18.21 14.41
C GLY A 146 -19.68 -18.85 13.55
N ILE A 147 -19.69 -18.59 12.25
CA ILE A 147 -20.65 -19.20 11.33
C ILE A 147 -20.42 -20.71 11.25
N GLU A 148 -19.17 -21.18 11.20
CA GLU A 148 -18.85 -22.61 11.21
C GLU A 148 -19.42 -23.32 12.44
N ALA A 149 -19.31 -22.70 13.63
CA ALA A 149 -19.92 -23.22 14.85
C ALA A 149 -21.46 -23.34 14.73
N SER A 150 -22.14 -22.30 14.23
CA SER A 150 -23.58 -22.35 13.99
C SER A 150 -23.97 -23.41 12.95
N MET A 151 -23.18 -23.59 11.89
CA MET A 151 -23.44 -24.64 10.88
C MET A 151 -23.34 -26.03 11.48
N ARG A 152 -22.38 -26.29 12.36
CA ARG A 152 -22.28 -27.56 13.11
C ARG A 152 -23.51 -27.83 13.99
N GLU A 153 -24.04 -26.80 14.64
CA GLU A 153 -25.29 -26.93 15.42
C GLU A 153 -26.48 -27.25 14.52
N ILE A 154 -26.61 -26.56 13.39
CA ILE A 154 -27.69 -26.78 12.42
C ILE A 154 -27.59 -28.18 11.80
N GLU A 155 -26.38 -28.67 11.53
CA GLU A 155 -26.16 -30.04 11.06
C GLU A 155 -26.60 -31.08 12.10
N ALA A 156 -26.26 -30.87 13.37
CA ALA A 156 -26.69 -31.74 14.46
C ALA A 156 -28.23 -31.78 14.58
N MET A 157 -28.89 -30.63 14.49
CA MET A 157 -30.36 -30.54 14.49
C MET A 157 -30.98 -31.24 13.27
N SER A 158 -30.39 -31.07 12.07
CA SER A 158 -30.85 -31.73 10.84
C SER A 158 -30.77 -33.26 10.96
N ARG A 159 -29.67 -33.80 11.51
CA ARG A 159 -29.50 -35.23 11.77
C ARG A 159 -30.53 -35.76 12.77
N GLN A 160 -30.82 -35.00 13.83
CA GLN A 160 -31.87 -35.34 14.79
C GLN A 160 -33.25 -35.38 14.13
N LEU A 161 -33.57 -34.38 13.31
CA LEU A 161 -34.84 -34.32 12.57
C LEU A 161 -34.98 -35.49 11.57
N SER A 162 -33.92 -35.82 10.83
CA SER A 162 -33.88 -36.99 9.95
C SER A 162 -34.19 -38.30 10.70
N THR A 163 -33.58 -38.45 11.87
CA THR A 163 -33.80 -39.63 12.74
C THR A 163 -35.23 -39.67 13.28
N PHE A 164 -35.81 -38.52 13.61
CA PHE A 164 -37.20 -38.43 14.07
C PHE A 164 -38.20 -38.76 12.95
N VAL A 165 -38.02 -38.18 11.76
CA VAL A 165 -38.89 -38.39 10.59
C VAL A 165 -38.81 -39.83 10.09
N SER A 166 -37.64 -40.47 10.14
CA SER A 166 -37.51 -41.88 9.74
C SER A 166 -38.25 -42.85 10.65
N ARG A 167 -38.43 -42.49 11.94
CA ARG A 167 -39.17 -43.27 12.94
C ARG A 167 -40.70 -43.08 12.91
N LEU A 168 -41.19 -42.00 12.30
CA LEU A 168 -42.61 -41.74 12.02
C LEU A 168 -43.11 -42.57 10.82
#